data_AF-A0A9P4H2L6-F1
#
_entry.id   AF-A0A9P4H2L6-F1
#
_cell.length_a   1.000
_cell.length_b   1.000
_cell.length_c   1.000
_cell.angle_alpha   90.00
_cell.angle_beta   90.00
_cell.angle_gamma   90.00
#
_symmetry.space_group_name_H-M   'P 1'
#
loop_
_entity.id
_entity.type
_entity.pdbx_description
1 polymer ?
#
loop_
_entity_poly.entity_id
_entity_poly.type
_entity_poly.pdbx_seq_one_letter_code
_entity_poly.pdbx_strand_id
1 'polypeptide(L)'
;MEQTEHVQHIVGMHIEPTLDYTSDALTPSHSQTKLARLPEIVQPVGPVERLWNRLCLEVVEDLPKVTRFLHLSRQSKALIKAHGPHTTFAGTTVFSRAPLAHDCAKDVSVREFALSLAAAQDSIGTAQLNGPAKEDLAIFECLWSTTVDLLESMISTGDLDHETFEDSLLLAHKTRLHDAHLKMPCMDGSFRREKRSLRSRGQVDVLAKANREAHVCATLLLQRFRREDWTRIRWFHGVQVVVKLTEHVGLDSLA
;
A
#
# COMPACT_ATOMS: atom_id res chain seq x y z
N MET A 1 17.82 -4.13 -55.31
CA MET A 1 16.73 -4.11 -54.32
C MET A 1 17.36 -4.50 -52.99
N GLU A 2 17.92 -3.51 -52.30
CA GLU A 2 18.60 -3.69 -51.03
C GLU A 2 17.57 -3.66 -49.90
N GLN A 3 17.47 -4.75 -49.15
CA GLN A 3 16.67 -4.82 -47.94
C GLN A 3 17.49 -4.25 -46.78
N THR A 4 17.04 -3.13 -46.25
CA THR A 4 17.60 -2.46 -45.08
C THR A 4 16.98 -3.08 -43.82
N GLU A 5 17.75 -3.87 -43.08
CA GLU A 5 17.37 -4.39 -41.77
C GLU A 5 17.40 -3.25 -40.74
N HIS A 6 16.23 -2.92 -40.19
CA HIS A 6 16.07 -1.93 -39.13
C HIS A 6 16.08 -2.66 -37.78
N VAL A 7 17.26 -2.71 -37.15
CA VAL A 7 17.43 -3.26 -35.80
C VAL A 7 17.00 -2.19 -34.79
N GLN A 8 15.80 -2.36 -34.20
CA GLN A 8 15.35 -1.51 -33.09
C GLN A 8 16.07 -1.91 -31.81
N HIS A 9 16.91 -1.01 -31.30
CA HIS A 9 17.50 -1.08 -29.97
C HIS A 9 16.39 -1.00 -28.92
N ILE A 10 16.15 -2.12 -28.22
CA ILE A 10 15.33 -2.14 -27.00
C ILE A 10 16.13 -1.45 -25.90
N VAL A 11 15.71 -0.25 -25.53
CA VAL A 11 16.20 0.49 -24.36
C VAL A 11 15.78 -0.30 -23.11
N GLY A 12 16.76 -0.88 -22.42
CA GLY A 12 16.54 -1.57 -21.16
C GLY A 12 16.00 -0.59 -20.12
N MET A 13 14.80 -0.85 -19.60
CA MET A 13 14.28 -0.14 -18.43
C MET A 13 15.18 -0.46 -17.24
N HIS A 14 15.85 0.57 -16.73
CA HIS A 14 16.64 0.50 -15.52
C HIS A 14 15.66 0.39 -14.34
N ILE A 15 15.44 -0.83 -13.86
CA ILE A 15 14.70 -1.08 -12.62
C ILE A 15 15.65 -0.68 -11.49
N GLU A 16 15.38 0.43 -10.82
CA GLU A 16 16.13 0.81 -9.62
C GLU A 16 16.05 -0.35 -8.60
N PRO A 17 17.19 -0.75 -8.00
CA PRO A 17 17.20 -1.82 -7.03
C PRO A 17 16.31 -1.45 -5.84
N THR A 18 15.35 -2.34 -5.54
CA THR A 18 14.53 -2.28 -4.34
C THR A 18 15.45 -2.07 -3.14
N LEU A 19 15.33 -0.93 -2.46
CA LEU A 19 16.13 -0.63 -1.28
C LEU A 19 15.84 -1.71 -0.23
N ASP A 20 16.82 -2.56 0.06
CA ASP A 20 16.76 -3.50 1.19
C ASP A 20 16.77 -2.69 2.47
N TYR A 21 15.57 -2.43 3.01
CA TYR A 21 15.38 -1.76 4.29
C TYR A 21 15.71 -2.74 5.41
N THR A 22 16.90 -2.60 6.00
CA THR A 22 17.29 -3.36 7.18
C THR A 22 16.57 -2.81 8.41
N SER A 23 15.69 -3.64 8.98
CA SER A 23 14.89 -3.32 10.18
C SER A 23 15.73 -3.15 11.46
N ASP A 24 17.03 -3.44 11.42
CA ASP A 24 17.89 -3.52 12.60
C ASP A 24 18.48 -2.17 13.05
N ALA A 25 18.21 -1.07 12.34
CA ALA A 25 18.75 0.24 12.68
C ALA A 25 17.93 1.04 13.72
N LEU A 26 16.80 0.54 14.21
CA LEU A 26 15.85 1.33 15.02
C LEU A 26 15.36 0.62 16.30
N THR A 27 16.27 0.16 17.16
CA THR A 27 15.93 -0.07 18.57
C THR A 27 16.47 1.08 19.44
N PRO A 28 15.67 2.12 19.71
CA PRO A 28 16.06 3.20 20.61
C PRO A 28 15.77 2.78 22.06
N SER A 29 16.62 1.95 22.66
CA SER A 29 16.48 1.57 24.08
C SER A 29 16.70 2.74 25.05
N HIS A 30 17.08 3.95 24.58
CA HIS A 30 17.41 5.07 25.46
C HIS A 30 16.94 6.47 25.02
N SER A 31 16.03 6.61 24.05
CA SER A 31 15.55 7.94 23.64
C SER A 31 14.48 8.48 24.60
N GLN A 32 14.88 8.95 25.79
CA GLN A 32 14.05 9.80 26.65
C GLN A 32 14.01 11.24 26.10
N THR A 33 13.62 11.43 24.84
CA THR A 33 13.36 12.77 24.32
C THR A 33 12.14 13.29 25.06
N LYS A 34 12.35 14.16 26.06
CA LYS A 34 11.26 14.77 26.83
C LYS A 34 10.32 15.48 25.86
N LEU A 35 9.11 14.94 25.71
CA LEU A 35 8.03 15.44 24.84
C LEU A 35 7.82 16.95 24.99
N ALA A 36 8.04 17.47 26.20
CA ALA A 36 7.93 18.90 26.56
C ALA A 36 8.94 19.84 25.86
N ARG A 37 9.90 19.32 25.09
CA ARG A 37 10.89 20.13 24.35
C ARG A 37 10.62 20.22 22.85
N LEU A 38 9.58 19.56 22.34
CA LEU A 38 9.21 19.73 20.93
C LEU A 38 8.63 21.13 20.74
N PRO A 39 9.07 21.89 19.71
CA PRO A 39 8.50 23.20 19.44
C PRO A 39 7.00 23.04 19.22
N GLU A 40 6.21 23.92 19.85
CA GLU A 40 4.78 23.97 19.64
C GLU A 40 4.55 24.52 18.23
N ILE A 41 4.60 23.63 17.24
CA ILE A 41 4.27 23.97 15.85
C ILE A 41 2.75 24.05 15.80
N VAL A 42 2.21 25.22 16.13
CA VAL A 42 0.78 25.53 15.97
C VAL A 42 0.53 25.70 14.47
N GLN A 43 0.23 24.59 13.79
CA GLN A 43 -0.35 24.68 12.45
C GLN A 43 -1.82 25.11 12.61
N PRO A 44 -2.24 26.26 12.06
CA PRO A 44 -3.62 26.70 12.16
C PRO A 44 -4.49 25.77 11.32
N VAL A 45 -5.16 24.82 11.98
CA VAL A 45 -6.16 23.97 11.33
C VAL A 45 -7.55 24.54 11.61
N GLY A 46 -8.25 24.86 10.52
CA GLY A 46 -9.59 25.40 10.58
C GLY A 46 -10.53 24.44 11.35
N PRO A 47 -11.49 24.95 12.12
CA PRO A 47 -12.46 24.12 12.85
C PRO A 47 -13.25 23.17 11.93
N VAL A 48 -13.43 23.56 10.66
CA VAL A 48 -14.13 22.76 9.63
C VAL A 48 -13.39 21.46 9.32
N GLU A 49 -12.06 21.49 9.16
CA GLU A 49 -11.27 20.29 8.83
C GLU A 49 -11.31 19.26 9.97
N ARG A 50 -11.23 19.73 11.22
CA ARG A 50 -11.34 18.86 12.41
C ARG A 50 -12.71 18.20 12.52
N LEU A 51 -13.77 18.95 12.24
CA LEU A 51 -15.13 18.40 12.19
C LEU A 51 -15.26 17.38 11.05
N TRP A 52 -14.69 17.66 9.89
CA TRP A 52 -14.70 16.75 8.76
C TRP A 52 -14.02 15.42 9.08
N ASN A 53 -12.82 15.45 9.67
CA ASN A 53 -12.11 14.22 10.03
C ASN A 53 -12.88 13.35 11.04
N ARG A 54 -13.57 13.97 12.02
CA ARG A 54 -14.40 13.23 12.98
C ARG A 54 -15.66 12.66 12.36
N LEU A 55 -16.38 13.47 11.60
CA LEU A 55 -17.60 13.04 10.90
C LEU A 55 -17.27 11.94 9.88
N CYS A 56 -16.10 12.01 9.22
CA CYS A 56 -15.61 10.94 8.39
C CYS A 56 -15.51 9.64 9.18
N LEU A 57 -14.85 9.61 10.34
CA LEU A 57 -14.72 8.37 11.11
C LEU A 57 -16.08 7.80 11.55
N GLU A 58 -17.00 8.65 12.02
CA GLU A 58 -18.33 8.22 12.47
C GLU A 58 -19.19 7.65 11.31
N VAL A 59 -19.23 8.33 10.17
CA VAL A 59 -20.04 7.90 9.01
C VAL A 59 -19.46 6.64 8.35
N VAL A 60 -18.14 6.48 8.43
CA VAL A 60 -17.43 5.42 7.72
C VAL A 60 -17.63 4.05 8.37
N GLU A 61 -17.97 3.98 9.66
CA GLU A 61 -18.23 2.73 10.40
C GLU A 61 -19.45 1.94 9.90
N ASP A 62 -20.39 2.59 9.21
CA ASP A 62 -21.58 1.92 8.65
C ASP A 62 -21.41 1.52 7.18
N LEU A 63 -20.34 1.97 6.52
CA LEU A 63 -20.11 1.67 5.11
C LEU A 63 -19.69 0.21 4.90
N PRO A 64 -20.08 -0.43 3.78
CA PRO A 64 -19.53 -1.72 3.37
C PRO A 64 -18.00 -1.68 3.32
N LYS A 65 -17.34 -2.78 3.71
CA LYS A 65 -15.86 -2.83 3.87
C LYS A 65 -15.08 -2.27 2.66
N VAL A 66 -15.51 -2.61 1.43
CA VAL A 66 -14.85 -2.14 0.20
C VAL A 66 -15.04 -0.64 0.01
N THR A 67 -16.27 -0.13 0.15
CA THR A 67 -16.57 1.30 0.07
C THR A 67 -15.85 2.09 1.14
N ARG A 68 -15.82 1.56 2.38
CA ARG A 68 -15.05 2.09 3.51
C ARG A 68 -13.58 2.24 3.16
N PHE A 69 -12.96 1.17 2.64
CA PHE A 69 -11.55 1.17 2.25
C PHE A 69 -11.25 2.22 1.16
N LEU A 70 -12.06 2.27 0.11
CA LEU A 70 -11.87 3.23 -0.98
C LEU A 70 -12.03 4.67 -0.50
N HIS A 71 -13.02 4.93 0.37
CA HIS A 71 -13.21 6.24 0.98
C HIS A 71 -12.01 6.65 1.83
N LEU A 72 -11.56 5.79 2.75
CA LEU A 72 -10.40 6.04 3.62
C LEU A 72 -9.11 6.21 2.81
N SER A 73 -8.91 5.42 1.75
CA SER A 73 -7.75 5.54 0.86
C SER A 73 -7.72 6.89 0.13
N ARG A 74 -8.88 7.31 -0.41
CA ARG A 74 -9.03 8.64 -1.03
C ARG A 74 -8.78 9.75 0.00
N GLN A 75 -9.33 9.63 1.21
CA GLN A 75 -9.16 10.61 2.28
C GLN A 75 -7.69 10.71 2.75
N SER A 76 -7.00 9.60 2.97
CA SER A 76 -5.58 9.60 3.32
C SER A 76 -4.72 10.28 2.24
N LYS A 77 -5.00 10.04 0.96
CA LYS A 77 -4.34 10.77 -0.14
C LYS A 77 -4.67 12.26 -0.13
N ALA A 78 -5.92 12.63 0.16
CA ALA A 78 -6.31 14.04 0.27
C ALA A 78 -5.58 14.76 1.41
N LEU A 79 -5.39 14.10 2.56
CA LEU A 79 -4.60 14.64 3.68
C LEU A 79 -3.14 14.89 3.27
N ILE A 80 -2.53 13.95 2.56
CA ILE A 80 -1.14 14.10 2.08
C ILE A 80 -1.04 15.20 1.02
N LYS A 81 -2.05 15.32 0.14
CA LYS A 81 -2.11 16.39 -0.86
C LYS A 81 -2.22 17.77 -0.21
N ALA A 82 -2.97 17.87 0.90
CA ALA A 82 -3.18 19.11 1.64
C ALA A 82 -1.96 19.50 2.49
N HIS A 83 -1.35 18.54 3.17
CA HIS A 83 -0.37 18.79 4.24
C HIS A 83 1.06 18.33 3.91
N GLY A 84 1.26 17.73 2.74
CA GLY A 84 2.49 17.04 2.38
C GLY A 84 2.62 15.65 3.00
N PRO A 85 3.70 14.92 2.67
CA PRO A 85 3.93 13.59 3.22
C PRO A 85 4.11 13.66 4.73
N HIS A 86 3.37 12.82 5.45
CA HIS A 86 3.53 12.69 6.90
C HIS A 86 4.88 12.03 7.23
N THR A 87 5.46 12.45 8.34
CA THR A 87 6.76 11.99 8.83
C THR A 87 6.73 11.92 10.35
N THR A 88 7.80 11.44 10.96
CA THR A 88 8.00 11.57 12.41
C THR A 88 8.95 12.71 12.74
N PHE A 89 8.82 13.29 13.95
CA PHE A 89 9.85 14.20 14.43
C PHE A 89 11.19 13.46 14.56
N ALA A 90 12.27 14.12 14.16
CA ALA A 90 13.61 13.52 14.12
C ALA A 90 13.99 12.86 15.46
N GLY A 91 14.36 11.58 15.41
CA GLY A 91 14.75 10.79 16.59
C GLY A 91 13.57 10.39 17.49
N THR A 92 12.33 10.49 17.01
CA THR A 92 11.12 10.10 17.75
C THR A 92 10.18 9.30 16.86
N THR A 93 9.13 8.75 17.49
CA THR A 93 7.99 8.10 16.83
C THR A 93 6.73 8.98 16.87
N VAL A 94 6.87 10.28 17.16
CA VAL A 94 5.73 11.20 17.20
C VAL A 94 5.39 11.59 15.76
N PHE A 95 4.17 11.29 15.35
CA PHE A 95 3.65 11.53 14.02
C PHE A 95 3.43 13.03 13.78
N SER A 96 3.82 13.50 12.59
CA SER A 96 3.79 14.92 12.24
C SER A 96 3.46 15.11 10.76
N ARG A 97 2.76 16.21 10.46
CA ARG A 97 2.61 16.71 9.09
C ARG A 97 3.95 17.28 8.60
N ALA A 98 4.15 17.35 7.28
CA ALA A 98 5.34 18.01 6.74
C ALA A 98 5.42 19.48 7.22
N PRO A 99 6.62 20.02 7.46
CA PRO A 99 6.79 21.40 7.90
C PRO A 99 6.53 22.42 6.78
N LEU A 100 6.55 21.98 5.52
CA LEU A 100 6.39 22.82 4.34
C LEU A 100 5.06 22.50 3.67
N ALA A 101 4.32 23.54 3.30
CA ALA A 101 3.11 23.41 2.51
C ALA A 101 3.42 22.70 1.18
N HIS A 102 2.63 21.69 0.86
CA HIS A 102 2.77 20.95 -0.39
C HIS A 102 2.12 21.74 -1.54
N ASP A 103 2.69 21.59 -2.74
CA ASP A 103 2.04 22.06 -3.96
C ASP A 103 0.77 21.22 -4.21
N CYS A 104 -0.39 21.79 -3.85
CA CYS A 104 -1.69 21.14 -3.98
C CYS A 104 -2.08 20.86 -5.44
N ALA A 105 -1.38 21.41 -6.43
CA ALA A 105 -1.65 21.15 -7.84
C ALA A 105 -1.20 19.74 -8.28
N LYS A 106 -0.23 19.14 -7.58
CA LYS A 106 0.31 17.82 -7.94
C LYS A 106 -0.47 16.71 -7.23
N ASP A 107 -0.65 15.59 -7.92
CA ASP A 107 -1.18 14.39 -7.31
C ASP A 107 -0.13 13.73 -6.42
N VAL A 108 -0.61 13.06 -5.37
CA VAL A 108 0.25 12.39 -4.39
C VAL A 108 0.99 11.26 -5.08
N SER A 109 2.32 11.31 -5.04
CA SER A 109 3.15 10.26 -5.58
C SER A 109 3.02 8.98 -4.75
N VAL A 110 3.25 7.83 -5.39
CA VAL A 110 3.27 6.52 -4.70
C VAL A 110 4.25 6.52 -3.53
N ARG A 111 5.40 7.20 -3.72
CA ARG A 111 6.44 7.33 -2.69
C ARG A 111 5.96 8.12 -1.48
N GLU A 112 5.31 9.26 -1.67
CA GLU A 112 4.77 10.08 -0.58
C GLU A 112 3.70 9.33 0.20
N PHE A 113 2.83 8.59 -0.49
CA PHE A 113 1.81 7.76 0.15
C PHE A 113 2.45 6.63 0.99
N ALA A 114 3.46 5.95 0.44
CA ALA A 114 4.18 4.90 1.14
C ALA A 114 4.92 5.42 2.38
N LEU A 115 5.60 6.57 2.28
CA LEU A 115 6.31 7.19 3.40
C LEU A 115 5.35 7.60 4.52
N SER A 116 4.20 8.18 4.17
CA SER A 116 3.19 8.60 5.14
C SER A 116 2.59 7.41 5.89
N LEU A 117 2.29 6.31 5.19
CA LEU A 117 1.82 5.07 5.80
C LEU A 117 2.88 4.41 6.69
N ALA A 118 4.15 4.45 6.30
CA ALA A 118 5.25 3.94 7.11
C ALA A 118 5.39 4.74 8.41
N ALA A 119 5.38 6.08 8.32
CA ALA A 119 5.39 6.94 9.50
C ALA A 119 4.19 6.68 10.42
N ALA A 120 2.99 6.51 9.86
CA ALA A 120 1.78 6.21 10.64
C ALA A 120 1.90 4.88 11.39
N GLN A 121 2.35 3.82 10.70
CA GLN A 121 2.59 2.52 11.31
C GLN A 121 3.62 2.57 12.45
N ASP A 122 4.73 3.28 12.25
CA ASP A 122 5.79 3.41 13.26
C ASP A 122 5.34 4.25 14.48
N SER A 123 4.30 5.06 14.31
CA SER A 123 3.75 5.96 15.34
C SER A 123 2.55 5.41 16.10
N ILE A 124 1.81 4.41 15.57
CA ILE A 124 0.49 4.06 16.12
C ILE A 124 0.54 3.52 17.55
N GLY A 125 1.61 2.81 17.90
CA GLY A 125 1.82 2.24 19.23
C GLY A 125 2.45 3.21 20.24
N THR A 126 2.69 4.48 19.88
CA THR A 126 3.45 5.42 20.71
C THR A 126 2.64 6.62 21.14
N ALA A 127 3.09 7.32 22.18
CA ALA A 127 2.39 8.49 22.70
C ALA A 127 2.42 9.64 21.69
N GLN A 128 1.22 10.06 21.26
CA GLN A 128 1.05 11.15 20.29
C GLN A 128 0.63 12.45 20.97
N LEU A 129 1.11 13.58 20.44
CA LEU A 129 0.65 14.91 20.85
C LEU A 129 -0.80 15.11 20.42
N ASN A 130 -1.60 15.80 21.24
CA ASN A 130 -2.93 16.19 20.83
C ASN A 130 -2.84 17.25 19.72
N GLY A 131 -3.58 17.06 18.64
CA GLY A 131 -3.59 17.99 17.53
C GLY A 131 -3.99 17.32 16.22
N PRO A 132 -3.90 18.07 15.11
CA PRO A 132 -4.36 17.62 13.80
C PRO A 132 -3.62 16.39 13.28
N ALA A 133 -2.31 16.27 13.54
CA ALA A 133 -1.55 15.10 13.12
C ALA A 133 -2.07 13.80 13.78
N LYS A 134 -2.53 13.85 15.03
CA LYS A 134 -3.13 12.69 15.71
C LYS A 134 -4.49 12.32 15.11
N GLU A 135 -5.27 13.31 14.67
CA GLU A 135 -6.53 13.06 13.95
C GLU A 135 -6.25 12.41 12.58
N ASP A 136 -5.22 12.87 11.85
CA ASP A 136 -4.79 12.23 10.60
C ASP A 136 -4.30 10.79 10.82
N LEU A 137 -3.55 10.55 11.90
CA LEU A 137 -3.07 9.22 12.27
C LEU A 137 -4.22 8.24 12.49
N ALA A 138 -5.31 8.67 13.13
CA ALA A 138 -6.51 7.86 13.32
C ALA A 138 -7.16 7.46 11.98
N ILE A 139 -7.11 8.32 10.96
CA ILE A 139 -7.59 8.00 9.61
C ILE A 139 -6.69 6.93 8.96
N PHE A 140 -5.37 7.05 9.09
CA PHE A 140 -4.44 6.02 8.59
C PHE A 140 -4.61 4.68 9.33
N GLU A 141 -4.83 4.70 10.63
CA GLU A 141 -5.14 3.50 11.43
C GLU A 141 -6.45 2.86 10.97
N CYS A 142 -7.50 3.65 10.79
CA CYS A 142 -8.80 3.16 10.30
C CYS A 142 -8.67 2.56 8.89
N LEU A 143 -7.89 3.18 8.01
CA LEU A 143 -7.55 2.64 6.69
C LEU A 143 -6.87 1.27 6.82
N TRP A 144 -5.87 1.15 7.70
CA TRP A 144 -5.17 -0.11 7.92
C TRP A 144 -6.07 -1.20 8.51
N SER A 145 -6.86 -0.88 9.54
CA SER A 145 -7.82 -1.82 10.13
C SER A 145 -8.80 -2.34 9.08
N THR A 146 -9.35 -1.44 8.25
CA THR A 146 -10.24 -1.83 7.15
C THR A 146 -9.52 -2.69 6.11
N THR A 147 -8.24 -2.40 5.84
CA THR A 147 -7.40 -3.20 4.93
C THR A 147 -7.29 -4.63 5.45
N VAL A 148 -6.98 -4.81 6.74
CA VAL A 148 -6.90 -6.12 7.39
C VAL A 148 -8.25 -6.83 7.34
N ASP A 149 -9.35 -6.14 7.67
CA ASP A 149 -10.71 -6.71 7.62
C ASP A 149 -11.11 -7.23 6.24
N LEU A 150 -10.64 -6.59 5.17
CA LEU A 150 -10.83 -7.04 3.81
C LEU A 150 -9.97 -8.26 3.50
N LEU A 151 -8.68 -8.22 3.83
CA LEU A 151 -7.78 -9.35 3.61
C LEU A 151 -8.26 -10.61 4.37
N GLU A 152 -8.72 -10.46 5.61
CA GLU A 152 -9.32 -11.53 6.41
C GLU A 152 -10.61 -12.06 5.80
N SER A 153 -11.49 -11.16 5.32
CA SER A 153 -12.71 -11.56 4.62
C SER A 153 -12.39 -12.38 3.38
N MET A 154 -11.36 -12.00 2.63
CA MET A 154 -10.93 -12.68 1.41
C MET A 154 -10.38 -14.07 1.72
N ILE A 155 -9.52 -14.19 2.73
CA ILE A 155 -9.01 -15.48 3.20
C ILE A 155 -10.17 -16.38 3.65
N SER A 156 -11.19 -15.80 4.31
CA SER A 156 -12.34 -16.56 4.81
C SER A 156 -13.31 -17.02 3.72
N THR A 157 -13.47 -16.23 2.64
CA THR A 157 -14.28 -16.63 1.47
C THR A 157 -13.54 -17.58 0.53
N GLY A 158 -12.21 -17.57 0.56
CA GLY A 158 -11.40 -18.52 -0.19
C GLY A 158 -11.43 -19.87 0.53
N ASP A 159 -12.19 -20.82 -0.02
CA ASP A 159 -12.21 -22.22 0.41
C ASP A 159 -10.82 -22.82 0.17
N LEU A 160 -9.92 -22.61 1.12
CA LEU A 160 -8.52 -22.99 1.03
C LEU A 160 -8.26 -24.00 2.12
N ASP A 161 -8.15 -25.24 1.70
CA ASP A 161 -7.68 -26.32 2.55
C ASP A 161 -6.42 -25.86 3.30
N HIS A 162 -6.49 -25.96 4.62
CA HIS A 162 -5.40 -25.62 5.52
C HIS A 162 -4.26 -26.64 5.39
N GLU A 163 -3.56 -26.66 4.26
CA GLU A 163 -2.33 -27.42 4.16
C GLU A 163 -1.28 -26.78 5.08
N THR A 164 -0.61 -27.61 5.87
CA THR A 164 0.43 -27.20 6.82
C THR A 164 1.62 -26.64 6.06
N PHE A 165 1.85 -25.32 6.13
CA PHE A 165 3.00 -24.68 5.47
C PHE A 165 4.26 -24.77 6.31
N GLU A 166 5.33 -25.30 5.74
CA GLU A 166 6.68 -25.21 6.27
C GLU A 166 7.36 -23.87 5.89
N ASP A 167 8.22 -23.36 6.78
CA ASP A 167 8.90 -22.07 6.62
C ASP A 167 9.81 -21.98 5.38
N SER A 168 10.39 -23.11 4.97
CA SER A 168 11.24 -23.27 3.78
C SER A 168 10.53 -22.89 2.47
N LEU A 169 9.20 -22.88 2.46
CA LEU A 169 8.40 -22.65 1.26
C LEU A 169 8.15 -21.17 0.95
N LEU A 170 8.31 -20.23 1.90
CA LEU A 170 8.00 -18.82 1.63
C LEU A 170 8.91 -18.21 0.57
N LEU A 171 10.21 -18.47 0.63
CA LEU A 171 11.13 -17.96 -0.38
C LEU A 171 10.77 -18.55 -1.76
N ALA A 172 10.46 -19.84 -1.81
CA ALA A 172 10.01 -20.51 -3.04
C ALA A 172 8.70 -19.90 -3.58
N HIS A 173 7.73 -19.58 -2.73
CA HIS A 173 6.48 -18.93 -3.15
C HIS A 173 6.69 -17.51 -3.63
N LYS A 174 7.57 -16.73 -2.98
CA LYS A 174 7.95 -15.39 -3.45
C LYS A 174 8.61 -15.45 -4.83
N THR A 175 9.57 -16.35 -5.03
CA THR A 175 10.24 -16.54 -6.33
C THR A 175 9.23 -16.97 -7.40
N ARG A 176 8.36 -17.94 -7.10
CA ARG A 176 7.32 -18.38 -8.04
C ARG A 176 6.33 -17.28 -8.39
N LEU A 177 5.92 -16.47 -7.42
CA LEU A 177 5.04 -15.32 -7.66
C LEU A 177 5.74 -14.28 -8.55
N HIS A 178 7.00 -13.99 -8.29
CA HIS A 178 7.81 -13.10 -9.10
C HIS A 178 7.94 -13.61 -10.55
N ASP A 179 8.27 -14.88 -10.73
CA ASP A 179 8.37 -15.52 -12.06
C ASP A 179 7.02 -15.53 -12.80
N ALA A 180 5.92 -15.74 -12.08
CA ALA A 180 4.57 -15.65 -12.64
C ALA A 180 4.25 -14.22 -13.09
N HIS A 181 4.60 -13.21 -12.28
CA HIS A 181 4.43 -11.80 -12.63
C HIS A 181 5.23 -11.39 -13.86
N LEU A 182 6.48 -11.85 -13.99
CA LEU A 182 7.31 -11.59 -15.18
C LEU A 182 6.69 -12.17 -16.47
N LYS A 183 5.91 -13.25 -16.36
CA LYS A 183 5.20 -13.87 -17.50
C LYS A 183 3.87 -13.19 -17.81
N MET A 184 3.30 -12.44 -16.87
CA MET A 184 2.08 -11.68 -17.10
C MET A 184 2.42 -10.35 -17.76
N PRO A 185 1.67 -9.93 -18.80
CA PRO A 185 1.84 -8.60 -19.38
C PRO A 185 1.54 -7.56 -18.30
N CYS A 186 2.45 -6.61 -18.08
CA CYS A 186 2.24 -5.51 -17.15
C CYS A 186 0.88 -4.86 -17.42
N MET A 187 0.06 -4.73 -16.37
CA MET A 187 -1.26 -4.10 -16.47
C MET A 187 -1.18 -2.58 -16.62
N ASP A 188 0.02 -1.99 -16.54
CA ASP A 188 0.23 -0.57 -16.80
C ASP A 188 -0.28 -0.22 -18.20
N GLY A 189 -1.36 0.57 -18.22
CA GLY A 189 -2.27 0.75 -19.35
C GLY A 189 -1.67 1.40 -20.60
N SER A 190 -0.37 1.71 -20.62
CA SER A 190 0.30 2.31 -21.78
C SER A 190 0.49 1.34 -22.94
N PHE A 191 0.43 0.02 -22.72
CA PHE A 191 0.56 -0.99 -23.79
C PHE A 191 -0.77 -1.33 -24.52
N ARG A 192 -1.89 -0.71 -24.14
CA ARG A 192 -3.19 -0.94 -24.79
C ARG A 192 -3.37 -0.04 -26.03
N ARG A 193 -2.71 -0.36 -27.15
CA ARG A 193 -3.36 -0.16 -28.47
C ARG A 193 -2.68 -0.83 -29.65
N GLU A 194 -1.44 -1.28 -29.54
CA GLU A 194 -0.76 -1.81 -30.72
C GLU A 194 -1.08 -3.30 -30.91
N LYS A 195 -2.18 -3.51 -31.65
CA LYS A 195 -2.61 -4.74 -32.33
C LYS A 195 -2.75 -5.97 -31.42
N ARG A 196 -4.00 -6.22 -31.02
CA ARG A 196 -4.55 -7.55 -30.68
C ARG A 196 -4.42 -8.50 -31.88
N SER A 197 -3.21 -8.76 -32.37
CA SER A 197 -2.96 -9.95 -33.18
C SER A 197 -3.30 -11.14 -32.30
N LEU A 198 -4.07 -12.06 -32.85
CA LEU A 198 -4.59 -13.25 -32.20
C LEU A 198 -3.49 -13.89 -31.34
N ARG A 199 -3.61 -13.80 -30.01
CA ARG A 199 -2.72 -14.51 -29.10
C ARG A 199 -2.78 -15.98 -29.50
N SER A 200 -1.63 -16.56 -29.83
CA SER A 200 -1.57 -17.98 -30.18
C SER A 200 -2.13 -18.80 -29.02
N ARG A 201 -2.78 -19.93 -29.31
CA ARG A 201 -3.41 -20.80 -28.30
C ARG A 201 -2.47 -21.08 -27.11
N GLY A 202 -1.17 -21.30 -27.38
CA GLY A 202 -0.17 -21.50 -26.36
C GLY A 202 0.07 -20.30 -25.42
N GLN A 203 -0.11 -19.07 -25.89
CA GLN A 203 0.04 -17.88 -25.05
C GLN A 203 -1.11 -17.75 -24.04
N VAL A 204 -2.33 -18.16 -24.40
CA VAL A 204 -3.48 -18.15 -23.48
C VAL A 204 -3.26 -19.14 -22.34
N ASP A 205 -2.77 -20.34 -22.66
CA ASP A 205 -2.50 -21.38 -21.65
C ASP A 205 -1.39 -20.96 -20.68
N VAL A 206 -0.31 -20.34 -21.19
CA VAL A 206 0.79 -19.81 -20.35
C VAL A 206 0.28 -18.74 -19.40
N LEU A 207 -0.58 -17.83 -19.87
CA LEU A 207 -1.14 -16.77 -19.04
C LEU A 207 -2.14 -17.30 -18.01
N ALA A 208 -2.99 -18.25 -18.40
CA ALA A 208 -3.91 -18.90 -17.47
C ALA A 208 -3.15 -19.61 -16.35
N LYS A 209 -2.05 -20.32 -16.69
CA LYS A 209 -1.17 -20.97 -15.71
C LYS A 209 -0.48 -19.95 -14.80
N ALA A 210 0.10 -18.89 -15.36
CA ALA A 210 0.76 -17.84 -14.59
C ALA A 210 -0.21 -17.14 -13.63
N ASN A 211 -1.44 -16.84 -14.09
CA ASN A 211 -2.47 -16.24 -13.26
C ASN A 211 -2.89 -17.17 -12.10
N ARG A 212 -3.07 -18.46 -12.39
CA ARG A 212 -3.36 -19.46 -11.34
C ARG A 212 -2.22 -19.55 -10.31
N GLU A 213 -0.96 -19.59 -10.76
CA GLU A 213 0.20 -19.62 -9.87
C GLU A 213 0.33 -18.35 -9.02
N ALA A 214 0.07 -17.18 -9.62
CA ALA A 214 0.07 -15.91 -8.90
C ALA A 214 -1.03 -15.88 -7.83
N HIS A 215 -2.25 -16.31 -8.19
CA HIS A 215 -3.37 -16.40 -7.26
C HIS A 215 -3.08 -17.34 -6.08
N VAL A 216 -2.55 -18.55 -6.36
CA VAL A 216 -2.15 -19.51 -5.32
C VAL A 216 -1.08 -18.87 -4.43
N CYS A 217 0.04 -18.40 -4.99
CA CYS A 217 1.13 -17.88 -4.16
C CYS A 217 0.73 -16.64 -3.33
N ALA A 218 -0.06 -15.72 -3.89
CA ALA A 218 -0.58 -14.58 -3.16
C ALA A 218 -1.45 -15.02 -1.97
N THR A 219 -2.31 -15.99 -2.19
CA THR A 219 -3.17 -16.57 -1.15
C THR A 219 -2.36 -17.22 -0.02
N LEU A 220 -1.33 -18.00 -0.36
CA LEU A 220 -0.46 -18.63 0.63
C LEU A 220 0.30 -17.60 1.47
N LEU A 221 0.76 -16.51 0.83
CA LEU A 221 1.40 -15.40 1.54
C LEU A 221 0.42 -14.72 2.50
N LEU A 222 -0.81 -14.48 2.09
CA LEU A 222 -1.86 -13.90 2.96
C LEU A 222 -2.18 -14.81 4.16
N GLN A 223 -2.29 -16.12 3.96
CA GLN A 223 -2.49 -17.07 5.06
C GLN A 223 -1.30 -17.11 6.03
N ARG A 224 -0.08 -16.97 5.52
CA ARG A 224 1.11 -16.89 6.38
C ARG A 224 1.15 -15.57 7.16
N PHE A 225 0.85 -14.46 6.50
CA PHE A 225 0.71 -13.15 7.14
C PHE A 225 -0.33 -13.13 8.25
N ARG A 226 -1.47 -13.77 8.02
CA ARG A 226 -2.48 -13.99 9.07
C ARG A 226 -1.93 -14.74 10.28
N ARG A 227 -1.08 -15.77 10.06
CA ARG A 227 -0.46 -16.55 11.15
C ARG A 227 0.63 -15.80 11.90
N GLU A 228 1.40 -14.97 11.20
CA GLU A 228 2.50 -14.18 11.78
C GLU A 228 2.06 -12.84 12.38
N ASP A 229 0.75 -12.59 12.41
CA ASP A 229 0.12 -11.31 12.73
C ASP A 229 0.40 -10.21 11.66
N TRP A 230 -0.63 -9.42 11.39
CA TRP A 230 -0.60 -8.37 10.37
C TRP A 230 0.36 -7.23 10.73
N THR A 231 0.76 -7.13 12.00
CA THR A 231 1.68 -6.10 12.53
C THR A 231 3.05 -6.08 11.83
N ARG A 232 3.51 -7.20 11.28
CA ARG A 232 4.80 -7.29 10.57
C ARG A 232 4.77 -6.74 9.15
N ILE A 233 3.58 -6.53 8.59
CA ILE A 233 3.43 -6.09 7.19
C ILE A 233 3.47 -4.57 7.16
N ARG A 234 4.26 -4.02 6.24
CA ARG A 234 4.23 -2.59 6.00
C ARG A 234 2.87 -2.18 5.43
N TRP A 235 2.22 -1.20 6.05
CA TRP A 235 0.84 -0.81 5.74
C TRP A 235 0.63 -0.53 4.25
N PHE A 236 1.59 0.14 3.61
CA PHE A 236 1.56 0.40 2.17
C PHE A 236 1.38 -0.87 1.33
N HIS A 237 2.08 -1.96 1.65
CA HIS A 237 1.97 -3.19 0.88
C HIS A 237 0.59 -3.84 1.03
N GLY A 238 0.04 -3.91 2.24
CA GLY A 238 -1.31 -4.43 2.44
C GLY A 238 -2.36 -3.59 1.71
N VAL A 239 -2.26 -2.26 1.79
CA VAL A 239 -3.15 -1.33 1.07
C VAL A 239 -3.06 -1.56 -0.45
N GLN A 240 -1.86 -1.69 -1.01
CA GLN A 240 -1.67 -1.95 -2.45
C GLN A 240 -2.24 -3.30 -2.89
N VAL A 241 -2.13 -4.33 -2.05
CA VAL A 241 -2.74 -5.64 -2.32
C VAL A 241 -4.26 -5.48 -2.42
N VAL A 242 -4.89 -4.80 -1.46
CA VAL A 242 -6.34 -4.56 -1.50
C VAL A 242 -6.76 -3.72 -2.70
N VAL A 243 -6.04 -2.63 -3.05
CA VAL A 243 -6.32 -1.83 -4.25
C VAL A 243 -6.33 -2.69 -5.51
N LYS A 244 -5.28 -3.49 -5.73
CA LYS A 244 -5.20 -4.35 -6.93
C LYS A 244 -6.32 -5.39 -6.97
N LEU A 245 -6.74 -5.88 -5.81
CA LEU A 245 -7.79 -6.88 -5.71
C LEU A 245 -9.17 -6.26 -5.98
N THR A 246 -9.46 -5.07 -5.44
CA THR A 246 -10.71 -4.36 -5.75
C THR A 246 -10.81 -4.04 -7.24
N GLU A 247 -9.68 -3.64 -7.85
CA GLU A 247 -9.56 -3.41 -9.30
C GLU A 247 -9.82 -4.67 -10.11
N HIS A 248 -9.24 -5.80 -9.69
CA HIS A 248 -9.39 -7.07 -10.38
C HIS A 248 -10.83 -7.60 -10.38
N VAL A 249 -11.53 -7.44 -9.25
CA VAL A 249 -12.94 -7.88 -9.10
C VAL A 249 -13.92 -6.90 -9.75
N GLY A 250 -13.44 -5.71 -10.18
CA GLY A 250 -14.27 -4.67 -10.78
C GLY A 250 -15.16 -3.94 -9.77
N LEU A 251 -14.80 -4.01 -8.48
CA LEU A 251 -15.55 -3.37 -7.40
C LEU A 251 -15.38 -1.85 -7.38
N ASP A 252 -14.36 -1.33 -8.08
CA ASP A 252 -14.16 0.11 -8.24
C ASP A 252 -15.33 0.79 -8.95
N SER A 253 -16.09 0.05 -9.76
CA SER A 253 -17.27 0.57 -10.46
C SER A 253 -18.47 0.84 -9.54
N LEU A 254 -18.41 0.37 -8.29
CA LEU A 254 -19.49 0.50 -7.31
C LEU A 254 -19.25 1.66 -6.31
N ALA A 255 -18.18 2.45 -6.45
CA ALA A 255 -17.75 3.47 -5.48
C ALA A 255 -17.35 4.81 -6.13
#